data_AF-A0A6M4WI99-F1
#
_entry.id   AF-A0A6M4WI99-F1
#
_cell.length_a   1.000
_cell.length_b   1.000
_cell.length_c   1.000
_cell.angle_alpha   90.00
_cell.angle_beta   90.00
_cell.angle_gamma   90.00
#
_symmetry.space_group_name_H-M   'P 1'
#
loop_
_entity.id
_entity.type
_entity.pdbx_description
1 polymer ?
#
loop_
_entity_poly.entity_id
_entity_poly.type
_entity_poly.pdbx_seq_one_letter_code
_entity_poly.pdbx_strand_id
1 'polypeptide(L)'
;MTVPLYVQIRRVIEAKIRAGDLPPGARLPTEKDLSTQYGVSRATAQRVLNDLAESGLAIRRRRHGTFVADVTRQINLLNFVTPTAAAKGVPGRHEVVSARIVRATDAVLALPGASADTAVVELVRRKLDVREEPQSVERHVVLFAVAPDLLNENLEDLVTLPYLQRRGVPIDAIRVYLDPVSLDEHDAALLNSEIGTPALMRRRELRADDGSTVEVVTTLVRPGTAEFFLELPVPAM
;
A
#
# COMPACT_ATOMS: atom_id res chain seq x y z
N MET A 1 27.88 -34.42 -9.59
CA MET A 1 27.52 -34.27 -8.17
C MET A 1 26.04 -33.97 -8.08
N THR A 2 25.28 -34.76 -7.31
CA THR A 2 23.83 -34.60 -7.14
C THR A 2 23.53 -33.34 -6.32
N VAL A 3 22.66 -32.47 -6.83
CA VAL A 3 22.24 -31.25 -6.13
C VAL A 3 21.47 -31.64 -4.85
N PRO A 4 21.75 -31.06 -3.67
CA PRO A 4 21.03 -31.39 -2.45
C PRO A 4 19.51 -31.17 -2.58
N LEU A 5 18.71 -32.05 -1.98
CA LEU A 5 17.26 -32.09 -2.18
C LEU A 5 16.56 -30.80 -1.74
N TYR A 6 17.02 -30.15 -0.66
CA TYR A 6 16.48 -28.85 -0.23
C TYR A 6 16.66 -27.75 -1.29
N VAL A 7 17.78 -27.76 -2.02
CA VAL A 7 18.05 -26.81 -3.12
C VAL A 7 17.11 -27.08 -4.28
N GLN A 8 16.83 -28.35 -4.58
CA GLN A 8 15.87 -28.71 -5.62
C GLN A 8 14.46 -28.24 -5.27
N ILE A 9 13.98 -28.51 -4.04
CA ILE A 9 12.65 -28.08 -3.57
C ILE A 9 12.55 -26.55 -3.59
N ARG A 10 13.56 -25.84 -3.09
CA ARG A 10 13.63 -24.38 -3.14
C ARG A 10 13.47 -23.88 -4.58
N ARG A 11 14.27 -24.40 -5.52
CA ARG A 11 14.19 -24.00 -6.95
C ARG A 11 12.82 -24.24 -7.56
N VAL A 12 12.15 -25.33 -7.20
CA VAL A 12 10.79 -25.61 -7.67
C VAL A 12 9.79 -24.58 -7.14
N ILE A 13 9.87 -24.23 -5.86
CA ILE A 13 8.98 -23.20 -5.28
C ILE A 13 9.30 -21.82 -5.86
N GLU A 14 10.58 -21.46 -6.02
CA GLU A 14 10.98 -20.21 -6.68
C GLU A 14 10.47 -20.14 -8.12
N ALA A 15 10.55 -21.22 -8.89
CA ALA A 15 10.04 -21.28 -10.25
C ALA A 15 8.53 -21.05 -10.29
N LYS A 16 7.76 -21.65 -9.36
CA LYS A 16 6.32 -21.42 -9.23
C LYS A 16 5.97 -19.99 -8.83
N ILE A 17 6.76 -19.37 -7.96
CA ILE A 17 6.60 -17.96 -7.61
C ILE A 17 6.85 -17.08 -8.84
N ARG A 18 7.94 -17.34 -9.59
CA ARG A 18 8.29 -16.59 -10.81
C ARG A 18 7.29 -16.79 -11.95
N ALA A 19 6.70 -17.99 -12.05
CA ALA A 19 5.68 -18.32 -13.04
C ALA A 19 4.28 -17.79 -12.69
N GLY A 20 4.08 -17.28 -11.46
CA GLY A 20 2.79 -16.78 -10.98
C GLY A 20 1.85 -17.86 -10.42
N ASP A 21 2.23 -19.14 -10.46
CA ASP A 21 1.48 -20.25 -9.84
C ASP A 21 1.34 -20.09 -8.32
N LEU A 22 2.30 -19.40 -7.69
CA LEU A 22 2.29 -18.98 -6.30
C LEU A 22 2.36 -17.45 -6.25
N PRO A 23 1.23 -16.73 -6.35
CA PRO A 23 1.24 -15.28 -6.41
C PRO A 23 1.65 -14.66 -5.06
N PRO A 24 2.10 -13.40 -5.04
CA PRO A 24 2.37 -12.67 -3.80
C PRO A 24 1.20 -12.78 -2.80
N GLY A 25 1.53 -13.04 -1.54
CA GLY A 25 0.53 -13.26 -0.49
C GLY A 25 -0.12 -14.65 -0.49
N ALA A 26 0.13 -15.51 -1.48
CA ALA A 26 -0.29 -16.91 -1.43
C ALA A 26 0.39 -17.63 -0.27
N ARG A 27 -0.36 -18.52 0.40
CA ARG A 27 0.19 -19.34 1.46
C ARG A 27 1.09 -20.43 0.85
N LEU A 28 2.34 -20.46 1.28
CA LEU A 28 3.25 -21.55 0.94
C LEU A 28 2.84 -22.83 1.70
N PRO A 29 3.14 -24.01 1.14
CA PRO A 29 2.90 -25.28 1.83
C PRO A 29 3.58 -25.30 3.20
N THR A 30 2.96 -25.92 4.19
CA THR A 30 3.53 -26.00 5.54
C THR A 30 4.75 -26.93 5.56
N GLU A 31 5.55 -26.87 6.63
CA GLU A 31 6.67 -27.80 6.84
C GLU A 31 6.22 -29.27 6.76
N LYS A 32 5.00 -29.57 7.25
CA LYS A 32 4.40 -30.90 7.17
C LYS A 32 4.04 -31.26 5.72
N ASP A 33 3.47 -30.33 4.98
CA ASP A 33 3.08 -30.56 3.58
C ASP A 33 4.31 -30.80 2.71
N LEU A 34 5.33 -29.96 2.84
CA LEU A 34 6.61 -30.11 2.13
C LEU A 34 7.32 -31.42 2.49
N SER A 35 7.32 -31.78 3.77
CA SER A 35 7.89 -33.05 4.24
C SER A 35 7.19 -34.26 3.62
N THR A 36 5.85 -34.23 3.57
CA THR A 36 5.03 -35.31 2.99
C THR A 36 5.18 -35.37 1.48
N GLN A 37 5.12 -34.23 0.80
CA GLN A 37 5.14 -34.13 -0.65
C GLN A 37 6.49 -34.53 -1.26
N TYR A 38 7.60 -34.15 -0.61
CA TYR A 38 8.95 -34.34 -1.14
C TYR A 38 9.76 -35.41 -0.41
N GLY A 39 9.17 -36.11 0.56
CA GLY A 39 9.83 -37.18 1.31
C GLY A 39 11.05 -36.72 2.14
N VAL A 40 11.03 -35.48 2.63
CA VAL A 40 12.13 -34.87 3.39
C VAL A 40 11.80 -34.75 4.88
N SER A 41 12.84 -34.66 5.72
CA SER A 41 12.63 -34.35 7.15
C SER A 41 12.00 -32.96 7.32
N ARG A 42 11.28 -32.75 8.44
CA ARG A 42 10.73 -31.43 8.78
C ARG A 42 11.82 -30.36 8.88
N ALA A 43 13.00 -30.69 9.40
CA ALA A 43 14.14 -29.78 9.46
C ALA A 43 14.58 -29.31 8.06
N THR A 44 14.59 -30.22 7.08
CA THR A 44 14.88 -29.89 5.68
C THR A 44 13.80 -29.02 5.05
N ALA A 45 12.51 -29.32 5.29
CA ALA A 45 11.40 -28.49 4.83
C ALA A 45 11.43 -27.08 5.46
N GLN A 46 11.72 -27.01 6.75
CA GLN A 46 11.87 -25.76 7.49
C GLN A 46 13.05 -24.94 6.95
N ARG A 47 14.16 -25.58 6.60
CA ARG A 47 15.29 -24.95 5.91
C ARG A 47 14.88 -24.34 4.58
N VAL A 48 14.13 -25.06 3.73
CA VAL A 48 13.63 -24.50 2.47
C VAL A 48 12.80 -23.22 2.69
N LEU A 49 11.89 -23.25 3.66
CA LEU A 49 11.07 -22.07 3.99
C LEU A 49 11.86 -20.95 4.66
N ASN A 50 12.97 -21.25 5.36
CA ASN A 50 13.90 -20.26 5.88
C ASN A 50 14.67 -19.60 4.73
N ASP A 51 15.28 -20.40 3.85
CA ASP A 51 16.06 -19.92 2.71
C ASP A 51 15.23 -19.02 1.79
N LEU A 52 13.94 -19.36 1.57
CA LEU A 52 13.00 -18.52 0.81
C LEU A 52 12.64 -17.22 1.54
N ALA A 53 12.60 -17.23 2.86
CA ALA A 53 12.34 -16.03 3.66
C ALA A 53 13.57 -15.11 3.72
N GLU A 54 14.75 -15.69 3.91
CA GLU A 54 16.04 -14.99 3.85
C GLU A 54 16.30 -14.35 2.48
N SER A 55 15.87 -15.01 1.39
CA SER A 55 15.95 -14.43 0.05
C SER A 55 14.88 -13.38 -0.26
N GLY A 56 13.97 -13.12 0.68
CA GLY A 56 12.89 -12.15 0.50
C GLY A 56 11.80 -12.61 -0.48
N LEU A 57 11.71 -13.91 -0.81
CA LEU A 57 10.65 -14.52 -1.63
C LEU A 57 9.49 -15.06 -0.78
N ALA A 58 9.65 -15.12 0.53
CA ALA A 58 8.62 -15.54 1.46
C ALA A 58 8.62 -14.72 2.77
N ILE A 59 7.48 -14.70 3.46
CA ILE A 59 7.26 -14.00 4.73
C ILE A 59 6.66 -15.00 5.72
N ARG A 60 7.24 -15.13 6.91
CA ARG A 60 6.70 -15.97 7.98
C ARG A 60 5.76 -15.17 8.88
N ARG A 61 4.57 -15.70 9.13
CA ARG A 61 3.61 -15.18 10.11
C ARG A 61 3.46 -16.16 11.26
N ARG A 62 3.86 -15.74 12.47
CA ARG A 62 3.73 -16.54 13.69
C ARG A 62 2.29 -17.04 13.83
N ARG A 63 2.10 -18.36 13.98
CA ARG A 63 0.79 -19.06 14.05
C ARG A 63 -0.09 -19.05 12.78
N HIS A 64 0.30 -18.36 11.71
CA HIS A 64 -0.48 -18.27 10.47
C HIS A 64 0.19 -18.96 9.26
N GLY A 65 1.48 -19.24 9.33
CA GLY A 65 2.23 -19.97 8.28
C GLY A 65 3.19 -19.08 7.49
N THR A 66 3.65 -19.58 6.36
CA THR A 66 4.58 -18.87 5.47
C THR A 66 3.85 -18.46 4.18
N PHE A 67 4.13 -17.29 3.65
CA PHE A 67 3.45 -16.70 2.49
C PHE A 67 4.48 -16.21 1.48
N VAL A 68 4.13 -16.16 0.19
CA VAL A 68 5.00 -15.57 -0.85
C VAL A 68 5.17 -14.08 -0.59
N ALA A 69 6.41 -13.60 -0.64
CA ALA A 69 6.74 -12.19 -0.47
C ALA A 69 6.45 -11.40 -1.75
N ASP A 70 6.15 -10.12 -1.57
CA ASP A 70 5.81 -9.20 -2.63
C ASP A 70 7.06 -8.37 -2.99
N VAL A 71 7.80 -8.75 -4.04
CA VAL A 71 9.13 -8.17 -4.37
C VAL A 71 9.04 -7.01 -5.39
N THR A 72 7.99 -6.95 -6.21
CA THR A 72 7.52 -5.76 -6.93
C THR A 72 6.07 -6.05 -7.26
N ARG A 73 5.14 -5.25 -6.73
CA ARG A 73 3.73 -5.62 -6.77
C ARG A 73 3.07 -5.14 -8.05
N GLN A 74 2.48 -6.04 -8.83
CA GLN A 74 1.53 -5.64 -9.88
C GLN A 74 0.22 -5.19 -9.23
N ILE A 75 -0.08 -3.90 -9.34
CA ILE A 75 -1.30 -3.29 -8.83
C ILE A 75 -2.16 -2.91 -10.03
N ASN A 76 -3.36 -3.49 -10.10
CA ASN A 76 -4.34 -3.03 -11.07
C ASN A 76 -4.66 -1.56 -10.78
N LEU A 77 -4.45 -0.70 -11.77
CA LEU A 77 -4.58 0.74 -11.60
C LEU A 77 -6.00 1.15 -11.23
N LEU A 78 -7.04 0.43 -11.72
CA LEU A 78 -8.43 0.65 -11.32
C LEU A 78 -8.63 0.39 -9.83
N ASN A 79 -8.00 -0.66 -9.26
CA ASN A 79 -8.05 -0.91 -7.82
C ASN A 79 -7.32 0.18 -7.02
N PHE A 80 -6.22 0.71 -7.56
CA PHE A 80 -5.47 1.79 -6.93
C PHE A 80 -6.23 3.13 -6.91
N VAL A 81 -6.98 3.44 -7.96
CA VAL A 81 -7.83 4.65 -8.00
C VAL A 81 -9.17 4.45 -7.30
N THR A 82 -9.60 3.20 -7.05
CA THR A 82 -10.84 2.89 -6.32
C THR A 82 -10.62 3.04 -4.80
N PRO A 83 -11.28 4.01 -4.14
CA PRO A 83 -11.02 4.39 -2.74
C PRO A 83 -11.04 3.24 -1.72
N THR A 84 -11.99 2.31 -1.85
CA THR A 84 -12.20 1.21 -0.91
C THR A 84 -11.35 -0.02 -1.22
N ALA A 85 -10.99 -0.23 -2.49
CA ALA A 85 -10.14 -1.34 -2.92
C ALA A 85 -8.66 -1.09 -2.59
N ALA A 86 -8.20 0.16 -2.72
CA ALA A 86 -6.82 0.55 -2.43
C ALA A 86 -6.40 0.26 -0.97
N ALA A 87 -7.33 0.32 -0.01
CA ALA A 87 -7.04 0.12 1.41
C ALA A 87 -6.89 -1.35 1.84
N LYS A 88 -7.54 -2.30 1.14
CA LYS A 88 -7.64 -3.70 1.58
C LYS A 88 -6.59 -4.63 0.98
N GLY A 89 -5.76 -4.14 0.06
CA GLY A 89 -4.85 -4.98 -0.73
C GLY A 89 -3.45 -5.11 -0.17
N VAL A 90 -2.92 -4.13 0.56
CA VAL A 90 -1.46 -3.98 0.78
C VAL A 90 -1.03 -4.38 2.19
N PRO A 91 -0.29 -5.50 2.36
CA PRO A 91 0.28 -5.90 3.64
C PRO A 91 1.22 -4.85 4.21
N GLY A 92 1.46 -4.92 5.52
CA GLY A 92 2.26 -3.95 6.25
C GLY A 92 1.40 -2.99 7.06
N ARG A 93 2.02 -2.03 7.71
CA ARG A 93 1.33 -1.11 8.63
C ARG A 93 1.50 0.34 8.21
N HIS A 94 0.62 1.19 8.68
CA HIS A 94 0.79 2.62 8.57
C HIS A 94 1.54 3.14 9.80
N GLU A 95 2.45 4.07 9.58
CA GLU A 95 3.13 4.81 10.64
C GLU A 95 2.75 6.29 10.49
N VAL A 96 2.15 6.86 11.54
CA VAL A 96 1.77 8.28 11.55
C VAL A 96 3.02 9.14 11.73
N VAL A 97 3.28 10.02 10.77
CA VAL A 97 4.39 10.98 10.80
C VAL A 97 3.95 12.26 11.51
N SER A 98 2.77 12.76 11.17
CA SER A 98 2.18 13.94 11.83
C SER A 98 0.65 13.91 11.71
N ALA A 99 -0.03 14.48 12.70
CA ALA A 99 -1.47 14.66 12.69
C ALA A 99 -1.82 15.94 13.47
N ARG A 100 -2.48 16.91 12.82
CA ARG A 100 -2.71 18.24 13.40
C ARG A 100 -3.91 18.94 12.78
N ILE A 101 -4.48 19.91 13.50
CA ILE A 101 -5.45 20.86 12.95
C ILE A 101 -4.68 22.13 12.59
N VAL A 102 -4.80 22.57 11.35
CA VAL A 102 -4.11 23.76 10.82
C VAL A 102 -5.08 24.61 10.00
N ARG A 103 -4.67 25.82 9.65
CA ARG A 103 -5.37 26.62 8.64
C ARG A 103 -5.07 26.05 7.26
N ALA A 104 -6.01 26.17 6.34
CA ALA A 104 -5.87 25.68 4.97
C ALA A 104 -4.63 26.25 4.26
N THR A 105 -4.25 27.50 4.57
CA THR A 105 -3.03 28.13 4.03
C THR A 105 -1.72 27.52 4.55
N ASP A 106 -1.73 26.85 5.70
CA ASP A 106 -0.56 26.26 6.35
C ASP A 106 -0.48 24.75 6.12
N ALA A 107 -1.48 24.16 5.45
CA ALA A 107 -1.59 22.73 5.23
C ALA A 107 -0.62 22.23 4.15
N VAL A 108 -0.16 20.99 4.31
CA VAL A 108 0.74 20.31 3.34
C VAL A 108 0.11 20.09 1.97
N LEU A 109 -1.22 20.14 1.86
CA LEU A 109 -1.96 20.12 0.59
C LEU A 109 -2.97 21.25 0.57
N ALA A 110 -3.12 21.88 -0.59
CA ALA A 110 -4.20 22.83 -0.80
C ALA A 110 -5.56 22.12 -0.80
N LEU A 111 -6.57 22.76 -0.19
CA LEU A 111 -7.97 22.37 -0.27
C LEU A 111 -8.68 23.32 -1.26
N PRO A 112 -8.96 22.90 -2.51
CA PRO A 112 -9.51 23.79 -3.53
C PRO A 112 -10.82 24.45 -3.10
N GLY A 113 -10.86 25.78 -3.19
CA GLY A 113 -12.03 26.59 -2.83
C GLY A 113 -12.11 26.98 -1.35
N ALA A 114 -11.23 26.48 -0.48
CA ALA A 114 -11.18 26.88 0.91
C ALA A 114 -10.55 28.28 1.08
N SER A 115 -11.06 29.05 2.03
CA SER A 115 -10.45 30.32 2.43
C SER A 115 -9.17 30.06 3.25
N ALA A 116 -8.25 31.03 3.29
CA ALA A 116 -6.95 30.86 3.95
C ALA A 116 -7.06 30.41 5.43
N ASP A 117 -8.03 30.95 6.17
CA ASP A 117 -8.24 30.67 7.60
C ASP A 117 -9.16 29.47 7.87
N THR A 118 -9.64 28.78 6.83
CA THR A 118 -10.47 27.58 6.99
C THR A 118 -9.68 26.52 7.77
N ALA A 119 -10.24 26.01 8.86
CA ALA A 119 -9.62 24.93 9.62
C ALA A 119 -9.70 23.59 8.85
N VAL A 120 -8.58 22.88 8.81
CA VAL A 120 -8.46 21.55 8.20
C VAL A 120 -7.71 20.61 9.12
N VAL A 121 -8.07 19.33 9.05
CA VAL A 121 -7.30 18.25 9.65
C VAL A 121 -6.25 17.81 8.64
N GLU A 122 -4.99 17.89 9.03
CA GLU A 122 -3.85 17.36 8.29
C GLU A 122 -3.35 16.07 8.94
N LEU A 123 -3.18 15.03 8.13
CA LEU A 123 -2.56 13.76 8.52
C LEU A 123 -1.53 13.34 7.48
N VAL A 124 -0.29 13.13 7.92
CA VAL A 124 0.79 12.55 7.12
C VAL A 124 1.17 11.21 7.72
N ARG A 125 1.21 10.18 6.88
CA ARG A 125 1.58 8.82 7.30
C ARG A 125 2.35 8.09 6.22
N ARG A 126 3.18 7.14 6.61
CA ARG A 126 3.88 6.23 5.70
C ARG A 126 3.21 4.87 5.72
N LYS A 127 3.11 4.21 4.57
CA LYS A 127 2.86 2.78 4.50
C LYS A 127 4.21 2.08 4.52
N LEU A 128 4.45 1.24 5.52
CA LEU A 128 5.63 0.38 5.60
C LEU A 128 5.25 -1.02 5.14
N ASP A 129 6.16 -1.69 4.43
CA ASP A 129 6.04 -3.11 4.10
C ASP A 129 6.28 -3.99 5.35
N VAL A 130 6.23 -5.31 5.18
CA VAL A 130 6.45 -6.26 6.27
C VAL A 130 7.91 -6.31 6.78
N ARG A 131 8.84 -5.68 6.07
CA ARG A 131 10.25 -5.53 6.43
C ARG A 131 10.55 -4.14 6.98
N GLU A 132 9.51 -3.34 7.26
CA GLU A 132 9.64 -1.97 7.77
C GLU A 132 10.20 -0.97 6.75
N GLU A 133 10.18 -1.30 5.45
CA GLU A 133 10.61 -0.39 4.40
C GLU A 133 9.44 0.45 3.88
N PRO A 134 9.63 1.76 3.63
CA PRO A 134 8.58 2.61 3.07
C PRO A 134 8.10 2.13 1.69
N GLN A 135 6.78 2.07 1.50
CA GLN A 135 6.14 1.81 0.21
C GLN A 135 5.43 3.04 -0.34
N SER A 136 4.86 3.86 0.52
CA SER A 136 4.21 5.09 0.12
C SER A 136 4.16 6.12 1.25
N VAL A 137 4.04 7.38 0.88
CA VAL A 137 3.64 8.48 1.78
C VAL A 137 2.22 8.88 1.42
N GLU A 138 1.36 8.98 2.42
CA GLU A 138 0.02 9.49 2.30
C GLU A 138 -0.11 10.81 3.05
N ARG A 139 -0.71 11.79 2.39
CA ARG A 139 -1.06 13.08 2.99
C ARG A 139 -2.55 13.29 2.83
N HIS A 140 -3.22 13.61 3.92
CA HIS A 140 -4.66 13.84 3.98
C HIS A 140 -4.88 15.26 4.47
N VAL A 141 -5.69 16.02 3.74
CA VAL A 141 -6.23 17.32 4.18
C VAL A 141 -7.75 17.22 4.10
N VAL A 142 -8.40 17.23 5.25
CA VAL A 142 -9.85 17.05 5.40
C VAL A 142 -10.44 18.30 6.04
N LEU A 143 -11.54 18.82 5.49
CA LEU A 143 -12.22 19.97 6.06
C LEU A 143 -12.64 19.68 7.52
N PHE A 144 -12.16 20.49 8.46
CA PHE A 144 -12.37 20.24 9.89
C PHE A 144 -13.86 20.22 10.27
N ALA A 145 -14.67 21.10 9.67
CA ALA A 145 -16.09 21.24 9.97
C ALA A 145 -16.89 19.93 9.79
N VAL A 146 -16.48 19.06 8.87
CA VAL A 146 -17.16 17.77 8.61
C VAL A 146 -16.52 16.59 9.35
N ALA A 147 -15.35 16.80 9.93
CA ALA A 147 -14.51 15.75 10.51
C ALA A 147 -13.81 16.18 11.83
N PRO A 148 -14.49 16.84 12.79
CA PRO A 148 -13.86 17.35 14.02
C PRO A 148 -13.22 16.26 14.88
N ASP A 149 -13.77 15.04 14.83
CA ASP A 149 -13.32 13.91 15.65
C ASP A 149 -12.31 13.00 14.94
N LEU A 150 -11.83 13.36 13.74
CA LEU A 150 -10.99 12.46 12.93
C LEU A 150 -9.71 12.07 13.68
N LEU A 151 -9.13 13.00 14.43
CA LEU A 151 -7.92 12.75 15.23
C LEU A 151 -8.16 11.82 16.44
N ASN A 152 -9.41 11.50 16.78
CA ASN A 152 -9.75 10.55 17.84
C ASN A 152 -9.82 9.11 17.33
N GLU A 153 -9.79 8.90 16.01
CA GLU A 153 -9.80 7.56 15.39
C GLU A 153 -8.42 6.89 15.49
N ASN A 154 -8.37 5.58 15.23
CA ASN A 154 -7.09 4.92 14.98
C ASN A 154 -6.54 5.36 13.60
N LEU A 155 -5.62 6.33 13.61
CA LEU A 155 -5.05 6.94 12.40
C LEU A 155 -4.22 5.97 11.55
N GLU A 156 -3.72 4.88 12.12
CA GLU A 156 -3.02 3.83 11.37
C GLU A 156 -4.00 3.05 10.48
N ASP A 157 -5.19 2.74 11.00
CA ASP A 157 -6.22 1.98 10.28
C ASP A 157 -7.25 2.86 9.55
N LEU A 158 -7.11 4.19 9.67
CA LEU A 158 -8.08 5.14 9.13
C LEU A 158 -8.18 5.03 7.60
N VAL A 159 -9.42 4.91 7.13
CA VAL A 159 -9.78 5.11 5.72
C VAL A 159 -10.79 6.25 5.69
N THR A 160 -10.39 7.39 5.13
CA THR A 160 -11.13 8.65 5.25
C THR A 160 -12.50 8.61 4.60
N LEU A 161 -12.65 8.05 3.39
CA LEU A 161 -13.96 7.96 2.72
C LEU A 161 -15.00 7.19 3.56
N PRO A 162 -14.76 5.94 4.01
CA PRO A 162 -15.68 5.25 4.92
C PRO A 162 -15.94 6.01 6.23
N TYR A 163 -14.95 6.72 6.77
CA TYR A 163 -15.14 7.55 7.96
C TYR A 163 -16.12 8.71 7.70
N LEU A 164 -15.93 9.46 6.61
CA LEU A 164 -16.81 10.56 6.20
C LEU A 164 -18.23 10.06 5.88
N GLN A 165 -18.35 8.90 5.22
CA GLN A 165 -19.64 8.26 4.95
C GLN A 165 -20.36 7.87 6.25
N ARG A 166 -19.68 7.30 7.25
CA ARG A 166 -20.28 6.99 8.56
C ARG A 166 -20.76 8.24 9.29
N ARG A 167 -20.11 9.38 9.05
CA ARG A 167 -20.53 10.69 9.57
C ARG A 167 -21.68 11.34 8.79
N GLY A 168 -22.14 10.72 7.71
CA GLY A 168 -23.22 11.27 6.87
C GLY A 168 -22.80 12.48 6.04
N VAL A 169 -21.50 12.66 5.78
CA VAL A 169 -21.02 13.75 4.91
C VAL A 169 -21.48 13.47 3.47
N PRO A 170 -22.21 14.39 2.81
CA PRO A 170 -22.67 14.19 1.44
C PRO A 170 -21.48 14.29 0.49
N ILE A 171 -21.13 13.19 -0.15
CA ILE A 171 -20.09 13.13 -1.19
C ILE A 171 -20.79 12.85 -2.53
N ASP A 172 -20.76 13.83 -3.42
CA ASP A 172 -21.37 13.75 -4.76
C ASP A 172 -20.39 13.21 -5.80
N ALA A 173 -19.12 13.61 -5.71
CA ALA A 173 -18.11 13.22 -6.68
C ALA A 173 -16.75 12.87 -6.05
N ILE A 174 -16.08 11.91 -6.68
CA ILE A 174 -14.70 11.53 -6.40
C ILE A 174 -13.89 11.78 -7.66
N ARG A 175 -12.90 12.67 -7.59
CA ARG A 175 -11.95 12.87 -8.70
C ARG A 175 -10.61 12.27 -8.31
N VAL A 176 -9.99 11.54 -9.24
CA VAL A 176 -8.68 10.92 -9.03
C VAL A 176 -7.77 11.32 -10.17
N TYR A 177 -6.57 11.76 -9.82
CA TYR A 177 -5.49 12.16 -10.70
C TYR A 177 -4.28 11.26 -10.47
N LEU A 178 -3.50 11.07 -11.53
CA LEU A 178 -2.24 10.35 -11.50
C LEU A 178 -1.19 11.27 -12.09
N ASP A 179 -0.29 11.74 -11.25
CA ASP A 179 0.71 12.74 -11.58
C ASP A 179 2.10 12.09 -11.49
N PRO A 180 2.91 12.12 -12.57
CA PRO A 180 4.33 11.84 -12.44
C PRO A 180 4.99 13.00 -11.71
N VAL A 181 5.82 12.70 -10.72
CA VAL A 181 6.52 13.70 -9.91
C VAL A 181 7.99 13.29 -9.73
N SER A 182 8.84 14.25 -9.41
CA SER A 182 10.20 13.99 -8.91
C SER A 182 10.19 14.14 -7.39
N LEU A 183 10.82 13.22 -6.66
CA LEU A 183 10.92 13.32 -5.21
C LEU A 183 11.71 14.57 -4.81
N ASP A 184 11.13 15.40 -3.94
CA ASP A 184 11.87 16.45 -3.26
C ASP A 184 12.70 15.88 -2.09
N GLU A 185 13.43 16.73 -1.38
CA GLU A 185 14.24 16.31 -0.23
C GLU A 185 13.42 15.65 0.88
N HIS A 186 12.22 16.17 1.14
CA HIS A 186 11.37 15.68 2.22
C HIS A 186 10.75 14.32 1.88
N ASP A 187 10.21 14.17 0.67
CA ASP A 187 9.66 12.91 0.17
C ASP A 187 10.73 11.84 0.01
N ALA A 188 11.90 12.19 -0.51
CA ALA A 188 13.04 11.28 -0.64
C ALA A 188 13.45 10.70 0.73
N ALA A 189 13.53 11.54 1.76
CA ALA A 189 13.84 11.12 3.12
C ALA A 189 12.74 10.21 3.70
N LEU A 190 11.47 10.54 3.52
CA LEU A 190 10.35 9.71 4.01
C LEU A 190 10.29 8.34 3.34
N LEU A 191 10.70 8.25 2.08
CA LEU A 191 10.64 7.04 1.24
C LEU A 191 11.95 6.25 1.18
N ASN A 192 12.98 6.61 1.94
CA ASN A 192 14.32 5.99 1.83
C ASN A 192 14.77 5.89 0.36
N SER A 193 14.73 7.03 -0.34
CA SER A 193 15.00 7.15 -1.78
C SER A 193 15.89 8.37 -2.07
N GLU A 194 16.35 8.51 -3.31
CA GLU A 194 17.19 9.64 -3.73
C GLU A 194 16.34 10.85 -4.19
N ILE A 195 16.83 12.07 -3.93
CA ILE A 195 16.22 13.30 -4.43
C ILE A 195 16.20 13.28 -5.95
N GLY A 196 15.10 13.72 -6.55
CA GLY A 196 14.91 13.76 -7.99
C GLY A 196 14.42 12.44 -8.61
N THR A 197 14.36 11.35 -7.83
CA THR A 197 13.86 10.07 -8.33
C THR A 197 12.43 10.25 -8.88
N PRO A 198 12.12 9.78 -10.10
CA PRO A 198 10.76 9.83 -10.62
C PRO A 198 9.84 8.89 -9.86
N ALA A 199 8.67 9.37 -9.46
CA ALA A 199 7.67 8.62 -8.72
C ALA A 199 6.26 8.88 -9.27
N LEU A 200 5.32 7.99 -8.94
CA LEU A 200 3.91 8.17 -9.26
C LEU A 200 3.16 8.67 -8.02
N MET A 201 2.45 9.78 -8.18
CA MET A 201 1.55 10.32 -7.17
C MET A 201 0.10 10.12 -7.61
N ARG A 202 -0.72 9.54 -6.73
CA ARG A 202 -2.18 9.59 -6.86
C ARG A 202 -2.71 10.75 -6.03
N ARG A 203 -3.52 11.62 -6.61
CA ARG A 203 -4.28 12.63 -5.87
C ARG A 203 -5.77 12.34 -5.98
N ARG A 204 -6.47 12.31 -4.85
CA ARG A 204 -7.92 12.15 -4.76
C ARG A 204 -8.54 13.41 -4.19
N GLU A 205 -9.64 13.85 -4.77
CA GLU A 205 -10.51 14.90 -4.24
C GLU A 205 -11.91 14.32 -3.99
N LEU A 206 -12.45 14.54 -2.80
CA LEU A 206 -13.86 14.30 -2.50
C LEU A 206 -14.60 15.63 -2.54
N ARG A 207 -15.72 15.66 -3.26
CA ARG A 207 -16.54 16.87 -3.43
C ARG A 207 -17.94 16.63 -2.91
N ALA A 208 -18.47 17.64 -2.21
CA ALA A 208 -19.86 17.67 -1.77
C ALA A 208 -20.80 18.06 -2.92
N ASP A 209 -22.09 17.95 -2.66
CA ASP A 209 -23.19 18.30 -3.58
C ASP A 209 -23.24 19.79 -3.93
N ASP A 210 -22.81 20.66 -3.01
CA ASP A 210 -22.61 22.09 -3.24
C ASP A 210 -21.36 22.43 -4.08
N GLY A 211 -20.60 21.41 -4.51
CA GLY A 211 -19.38 21.53 -5.29
C GLY A 211 -18.12 21.86 -4.48
N SER A 212 -18.22 22.04 -3.16
CA SER A 212 -17.08 22.30 -2.29
C SER A 212 -16.18 21.07 -2.15
N THR A 213 -14.87 21.29 -1.94
CA THR A 213 -13.92 20.19 -1.69
C THR A 213 -13.90 19.86 -0.21
N VAL A 214 -14.21 18.60 0.10
CA VAL A 214 -14.27 18.09 1.48
C VAL A 214 -12.93 17.51 1.92
N GLU A 215 -12.22 16.88 0.98
CA GLU A 215 -10.98 16.18 1.24
C GLU A 215 -10.08 16.27 0.01
N VAL A 216 -8.77 16.47 0.25
CA VAL A 216 -7.71 16.13 -0.70
C VAL A 216 -6.77 15.12 -0.07
N VAL A 217 -6.50 14.03 -0.78
CA VAL A 217 -5.53 13.01 -0.37
C VAL A 217 -4.51 12.80 -1.46
N THR A 218 -3.23 12.83 -1.12
CA THR A 218 -2.17 12.32 -2.01
C THR A 218 -1.61 11.01 -1.49
N THR A 219 -1.21 10.15 -2.41
CA THR A 219 -0.47 8.92 -2.13
C THR A 219 0.68 8.85 -3.11
N LEU A 220 1.87 9.14 -2.61
CA LEU A 220 3.11 9.08 -3.34
C LEU A 220 3.71 7.68 -3.18
N VAL A 221 3.93 6.98 -4.28
CA VAL A 221 4.37 5.59 -4.28
C VAL A 221 5.88 5.54 -4.48
N ARG A 222 6.57 4.77 -3.64
CA ARG A 222 8.01 4.58 -3.76
C ARG A 222 8.34 3.92 -5.10
N PRO A 223 9.28 4.45 -5.87
CA PRO A 223 9.71 3.84 -7.11
C PRO A 223 10.22 2.41 -6.87
N GLY A 224 9.83 1.48 -7.75
CA GLY A 224 10.22 0.07 -7.66
C GLY A 224 9.47 -0.77 -6.62
N THR A 225 8.54 -0.21 -5.83
CA THR A 225 7.71 -1.02 -4.92
C THR A 225 6.39 -1.49 -5.55
N ALA A 226 5.97 -0.86 -6.65
CA ALA A 226 4.77 -1.23 -7.39
C ALA A 226 4.93 -1.02 -8.91
N GLU A 227 4.32 -1.90 -9.67
CA GLU A 227 4.08 -1.79 -11.11
C GLU A 227 2.57 -1.66 -11.33
N PHE A 228 2.13 -0.63 -12.06
CA PHE A 228 0.70 -0.42 -12.31
C PHE A 228 0.31 -0.99 -13.66
N PHE A 229 -0.80 -1.73 -13.71
CA PHE A 229 -1.33 -2.28 -14.96
C PHE A 229 -2.82 -1.97 -15.14
N LEU A 230 -3.24 -1.88 -16.41
CA LEU A 230 -4.63 -1.93 -16.81
C LEU A 230 -4.80 -3.14 -17.74
N GLU A 231 -5.81 -3.94 -17.47
CA GLU A 231 -6.24 -5.00 -18.36
C GLU A 231 -7.60 -4.61 -18.92
N LEU A 232 -7.67 -4.45 -20.24
CA LEU A 232 -8.87 -4.01 -20.94
C LEU A 232 -9.46 -5.19 -21.72
N PRO A 233 -10.78 -5.35 -21.75
CA PRO A 233 -11.40 -6.35 -22.61
C PRO A 233 -11.09 -6.03 -24.07
N VAL A 234 -10.88 -7.08 -24.88
CA VAL A 234 -10.79 -6.92 -26.33
C VAL A 234 -12.14 -6.40 -26.83
N PRO A 235 -12.18 -5.29 -27.58
CA PRO A 235 -13.43 -4.78 -28.14
C PRO A 235 -14.10 -5.86 -28.98
N ALA A 236 -15.41 -6.06 -28.81
CA ALA A 236 -16.19 -6.82 -29.80
C ALA A 236 -16.15 -6.07 -31.13
N MET A 237 -15.85 -6.78 -32.23
CA MET A 237 -15.90 -6.23 -33.59
C MET A 237 -17.32 -5.81 -33.97
#